data_AF-A0A6H1ZV35-F1
#
_entry.id   AF-A0A6H1ZV35-F1
#
_cell.length_a   1.000
_cell.length_b   1.000
_cell.length_c   1.000
_cell.angle_alpha   90.00
_cell.angle_beta   90.00
_cell.angle_gamma   90.00
#
_symmetry.space_group_name_H-M   'P 1'
#
loop_
_entity.id
_entity.type
_entity.pdbx_description
1 polymer ?
#
loop_
_entity_poly.entity_id
_entity_poly.type
_entity_poly.pdbx_seq_one_letter_code
_entity_poly.pdbx_strand_id
1 'polypeptide(L)'
;MTKELEPLEQWTIEYWIKARKYSKKYYRENYKKIKEYARQYYSKRYKTDLKFNLNSRMGSLMWYSLKKNKAGRTWKSLVSYNLNDLIKHLKKTMPEGYTWQDYLEGKLHLDHKIPISAFNFTKSEHTDFKRCWALSNLQLLPARENLVKSNKLTKPFQLALQI
;
A
#
# COMPACT_ATOMS: atom_id res chain seq x y z
N MET A 1 -47.67 -11.89 -1.37
CA MET A 1 -47.50 -12.68 -2.60
C MET A 1 -46.01 -12.78 -2.90
N THR A 2 -45.38 -13.87 -2.50
CA THR A 2 -44.02 -14.22 -2.96
C THR A 2 -44.14 -14.59 -4.44
N LYS A 3 -43.52 -13.81 -5.33
CA LYS A 3 -43.39 -14.20 -6.74
C LYS A 3 -42.59 -15.50 -6.78
N GLU A 4 -43.20 -16.57 -7.29
CA GLU A 4 -42.48 -17.78 -7.64
C GLU A 4 -41.47 -17.42 -8.75
N LEU A 5 -40.21 -17.77 -8.52
CA LEU A 5 -39.12 -17.53 -9.47
C LEU A 5 -39.25 -18.52 -10.63
N GLU A 6 -38.95 -18.08 -11.84
CA GLU A 6 -38.99 -18.97 -13.01
C GLU A 6 -37.97 -20.12 -12.87
N PRO A 7 -38.22 -21.30 -13.47
CA PRO A 7 -37.34 -22.47 -13.33
C PRO A 7 -35.85 -22.20 -13.67
N LEU A 8 -35.59 -21.31 -14.64
CA LEU A 8 -34.23 -20.89 -14.99
C LEU A 8 -33.56 -20.06 -13.89
N GLU A 9 -34.32 -19.20 -13.21
CA GLU A 9 -33.85 -18.40 -12.07
C GLU A 9 -33.55 -19.31 -10.87
N GLN A 10 -34.42 -20.30 -10.60
CA GLN A 10 -34.22 -21.29 -9.54
C GLN A 10 -32.96 -22.13 -9.78
N TRP A 11 -32.79 -22.67 -11.00
CA TRP A 11 -31.60 -23.43 -11.38
C TRP A 11 -30.31 -22.62 -11.23
N THR A 12 -30.35 -21.34 -11.63
CA THR A 12 -29.20 -20.43 -11.52
C THR A 12 -28.82 -20.23 -10.06
N ILE A 13 -29.79 -19.98 -9.19
CA ILE A 13 -29.58 -19.82 -7.74
C ILE A 13 -28.98 -21.10 -7.14
N GLU A 14 -29.55 -22.27 -7.44
CA GLU A 14 -29.05 -23.56 -6.93
C GLU A 14 -27.63 -23.86 -7.39
N TYR A 15 -27.33 -23.58 -8.67
CA TYR A 15 -26.00 -23.70 -9.24
C TYR A 15 -24.99 -22.84 -8.47
N TRP A 16 -25.30 -21.56 -8.21
CA TRP A 16 -24.43 -20.66 -7.47
C TRP A 16 -24.25 -21.09 -6.01
N ILE A 17 -25.30 -21.58 -5.35
CA ILE A 17 -25.22 -22.12 -3.99
C ILE A 17 -24.27 -23.32 -3.96
N LYS A 18 -24.42 -24.26 -4.91
CA LYS A 18 -23.58 -25.46 -5.03
C LYS A 18 -22.12 -25.09 -5.33
N ALA A 19 -21.89 -24.18 -6.27
CA ALA A 19 -20.57 -23.67 -6.62
C ALA A 19 -19.87 -23.00 -5.42
N ARG A 20 -20.60 -22.18 -4.65
CA ARG A 20 -20.08 -21.53 -3.44
C ARG A 20 -19.73 -22.54 -2.35
N LYS A 21 -20.58 -23.54 -2.12
CA LYS A 21 -20.31 -24.64 -1.16
C LYS A 21 -19.04 -25.41 -1.56
N TYR A 22 -18.93 -25.78 -2.85
CA TYR A 22 -17.76 -26.47 -3.38
C TYR A 22 -16.48 -25.63 -3.23
N SER A 23 -16.51 -24.36 -3.64
CA SER A 23 -15.38 -23.44 -3.51
C SER A 23 -14.92 -23.31 -2.05
N LYS A 24 -15.86 -23.20 -1.10
CA LYS A 24 -15.55 -23.14 0.34
C LYS A 24 -14.90 -24.43 0.85
N LYS A 25 -15.40 -25.60 0.42
CA LYS A 25 -14.82 -26.90 0.76
C LYS A 25 -13.40 -27.03 0.19
N TYR A 26 -13.24 -26.76 -1.11
CA TYR A 26 -11.95 -26.78 -1.79
C TYR A 26 -10.92 -25.88 -1.11
N TYR A 27 -11.30 -24.64 -0.79
CA TYR A 27 -10.41 -23.72 -0.08
C TYR A 27 -10.01 -24.26 1.29
N ARG A 28 -10.95 -24.80 2.08
CA ARG A 28 -10.66 -25.37 3.40
C ARG A 28 -9.71 -26.56 3.31
N GLU A 29 -9.88 -27.44 2.34
CA GLU A 29 -9.03 -28.62 2.15
C GLU A 29 -7.64 -28.27 1.61
N ASN A 30 -7.55 -27.21 0.81
CA ASN A 30 -6.32 -26.81 0.12
C ASN A 30 -5.68 -25.53 0.69
N TYR A 31 -6.16 -25.01 1.82
CA TYR A 31 -5.80 -23.67 2.30
C TYR A 31 -4.30 -23.48 2.45
N LYS A 32 -3.57 -24.50 2.92
CA LYS A 32 -2.11 -24.46 3.08
C LYS A 32 -1.42 -24.29 1.72
N LYS A 33 -1.81 -25.10 0.73
CA LYS A 33 -1.26 -25.05 -0.64
C LYS A 33 -1.57 -23.72 -1.32
N ILE A 34 -2.82 -23.26 -1.22
CA ILE A 34 -3.27 -21.98 -1.78
C ILE A 34 -2.49 -20.82 -1.15
N LYS A 35 -2.34 -20.83 0.18
CA LYS A 35 -1.60 -19.79 0.91
C LYS A 35 -0.12 -19.79 0.56
N GLU A 36 0.50 -20.96 0.44
CA GLU A 36 1.92 -21.06 0.07
C GLU A 36 2.16 -20.60 -1.37
N TYR A 37 1.32 -21.04 -2.32
CA TYR A 37 1.37 -20.56 -3.70
C TYR A 37 1.22 -19.04 -3.78
N ALA A 38 0.23 -18.48 -3.08
CA ALA A 38 0.04 -17.04 -2.99
C ALA A 38 1.29 -16.36 -2.40
N ARG A 39 1.83 -16.86 -1.28
CA ARG A 39 3.04 -16.31 -0.65
C ARG A 39 4.21 -16.26 -1.62
N GLN A 40 4.45 -17.33 -2.37
CA GLN A 40 5.52 -17.41 -3.36
C GLN A 40 5.30 -16.45 -4.52
N TYR A 41 4.09 -16.40 -5.07
CA TYR A 41 3.72 -15.47 -6.13
C TYR A 41 3.91 -14.01 -5.70
N TYR A 42 3.39 -13.64 -4.52
CA TYR A 42 3.52 -12.29 -3.96
C TYR A 42 4.99 -11.94 -3.68
N SER A 43 5.75 -12.85 -3.06
CA SER A 43 7.18 -12.66 -2.77
C SER A 43 7.99 -12.43 -4.05
N LYS A 44 7.77 -13.24 -5.09
CA LYS A 44 8.42 -13.09 -6.39
C LYS A 44 8.11 -11.71 -6.99
N ARG A 45 6.82 -11.35 -7.11
CA ARG A 45 6.43 -10.06 -7.68
C ARG A 45 6.96 -8.88 -6.89
N TYR A 46 6.96 -8.95 -5.56
CA TYR A 46 7.47 -7.88 -4.72
C TYR A 46 8.96 -7.62 -4.93
N LYS A 47 9.75 -8.65 -5.27
CA LYS A 47 11.18 -8.55 -5.53
C LYS A 47 11.55 -8.19 -6.97
N THR A 48 10.66 -8.46 -7.94
CA THR A 48 10.98 -8.29 -9.37
C THR A 48 10.20 -7.17 -10.06
N ASP A 49 9.02 -6.81 -9.56
CA ASP A 49 8.14 -5.81 -10.17
C ASP A 49 8.12 -4.52 -9.33
N LEU A 50 8.86 -3.51 -9.79
CA LEU A 50 8.96 -2.21 -9.13
C LEU A 50 7.60 -1.55 -8.89
N LYS A 51 6.71 -1.60 -9.89
CA LYS A 51 5.38 -0.97 -9.78
C LYS A 51 4.56 -1.69 -8.72
N PHE A 52 4.62 -3.02 -8.68
CA PHE A 52 3.94 -3.81 -7.65
C PHE A 52 4.50 -3.54 -6.25
N ASN A 53 5.83 -3.48 -6.11
CA ASN A 53 6.52 -3.17 -4.86
C ASN A 53 6.09 -1.80 -4.31
N LEU A 54 6.23 -0.72 -5.11
CA LEU A 54 5.89 0.64 -4.69
C LEU A 54 4.40 0.77 -4.33
N ASN A 55 3.50 0.17 -5.13
CA ASN A 55 2.09 0.17 -4.81
C ASN A 55 1.78 -0.49 -3.46
N SER A 56 2.42 -1.64 -3.21
CA SER A 56 2.25 -2.40 -1.97
C SER A 56 2.80 -1.64 -0.77
N ARG A 57 3.99 -1.04 -0.91
CA ARG A 57 4.65 -0.22 0.13
C ARG A 57 3.82 1.02 0.48
N MET A 58 3.46 1.83 -0.52
CA MET A 58 2.63 3.03 -0.33
C MET A 58 1.28 2.70 0.32
N GLY A 59 0.61 1.66 -0.18
CA GLY A 59 -0.68 1.22 0.37
C GLY A 59 -0.58 0.77 1.82
N SER A 60 0.48 0.02 2.16
CA SER A 60 0.71 -0.48 3.52
C SER A 60 1.07 0.64 4.49
N LEU A 61 2.02 1.51 4.12
CA LEU A 61 2.44 2.61 4.99
C LEU A 61 1.27 3.57 5.28
N MET A 62 0.47 3.96 4.27
CA MET A 62 -0.72 4.77 4.49
C MET A 62 -1.78 4.06 5.33
N TRP A 63 -1.91 2.73 5.22
CA TRP A 63 -2.79 1.97 6.10
C TRP A 63 -2.33 2.01 7.55
N TYR A 64 -1.03 1.92 7.82
CA TYR A 64 -0.51 2.09 9.19
C TYR A 64 -0.75 3.50 9.73
N SER A 65 -0.63 4.54 8.89
CA SER A 65 -0.84 5.92 9.30
C SER A 65 -2.32 6.29 9.53
N LEU A 66 -3.23 5.84 8.67
CA LEU A 66 -4.66 6.17 8.75
C LEU A 66 -5.50 5.11 9.47
N LYS A 67 -5.00 3.88 9.58
CA LYS A 67 -5.72 2.72 10.14
C LYS A 67 -7.09 2.55 9.48
N LYS A 68 -8.16 2.52 10.28
CA LYS A 68 -9.55 2.40 9.82
C LYS A 68 -9.96 3.55 8.88
N ASN A 69 -9.36 4.73 9.02
CA ASN A 69 -9.68 5.91 8.19
C ASN A 69 -9.19 5.79 6.74
N LYS A 70 -8.36 4.79 6.41
CA LYS A 70 -8.08 4.46 5.01
C LYS A 70 -9.32 3.88 4.32
N ALA A 71 -10.19 3.18 5.06
CA ALA A 71 -11.50 2.70 4.61
C ALA A 71 -11.47 1.97 3.25
N GLY A 72 -10.46 1.12 3.02
CA GLY A 72 -10.31 0.38 1.75
C GLY A 72 -9.88 1.21 0.54
N ARG A 73 -9.81 2.55 0.64
CA ARG A 73 -9.40 3.45 -0.45
C ARG A 73 -7.99 3.13 -0.93
N THR A 74 -7.75 3.28 -2.24
CA THR A 74 -6.40 3.09 -2.80
C THR A 74 -5.51 4.27 -2.42
N TRP A 75 -4.20 4.06 -2.26
CA TRP A 75 -3.29 5.17 -1.89
C TRP A 75 -3.33 6.32 -2.92
N LYS A 76 -3.52 5.99 -4.21
CA LYS A 76 -3.60 6.96 -5.31
C LYS A 76 -4.79 7.90 -5.17
N SER A 77 -5.90 7.43 -4.60
CA SER A 77 -7.08 8.27 -4.36
C SER A 77 -6.92 9.23 -3.17
N LEU A 78 -5.84 9.11 -2.39
CA LEU A 78 -5.60 9.92 -1.20
C LEU A 78 -4.58 11.03 -1.44
N VAL A 79 -3.90 11.03 -2.58
CA VAL A 79 -2.84 11.99 -2.92
C VAL A 79 -3.08 12.58 -4.30
N SER A 80 -2.39 13.70 -4.59
CA SER A 80 -2.57 14.46 -5.84
C SER A 80 -1.61 14.05 -6.97
N TYR A 81 -1.02 12.85 -6.90
CA TYR A 81 -0.05 12.37 -7.88
C TYR A 81 -0.23 10.87 -8.16
N ASN A 82 0.20 10.41 -9.33
CA ASN A 82 0.09 9.01 -9.72
C ASN A 82 1.42 8.23 -9.50
N LEU A 83 1.42 6.93 -9.80
CA LEU A 83 2.60 6.08 -9.63
C LEU A 83 3.80 6.53 -10.47
N ASN A 84 3.58 7.02 -11.69
CA ASN A 84 4.66 7.47 -12.56
C ASN A 84 5.31 8.75 -12.02
N ASP A 85 4.51 9.67 -11.48
CA ASP A 85 5.03 10.87 -10.80
C ASP A 85 5.90 10.50 -9.60
N LEU A 86 5.44 9.53 -8.79
CA LEU A 86 6.20 8.98 -7.67
C LEU A 86 7.53 8.38 -8.14
N ILE A 87 7.51 7.51 -9.16
CA ILE A 87 8.73 6.90 -9.70
C ILE A 87 9.70 7.97 -10.22
N LYS A 88 9.19 8.95 -10.98
CA LYS A 88 9.98 10.05 -11.54
C LYS A 88 10.62 10.89 -10.44
N HIS A 89 9.87 11.20 -9.39
CA HIS A 89 10.37 11.93 -8.23
C HIS A 89 11.43 11.13 -7.47
N LEU A 90 11.13 9.88 -7.11
CA LEU A 90 12.05 9.02 -6.35
C LEU A 90 13.35 8.78 -7.11
N LYS A 91 13.30 8.63 -8.43
CA LYS A 91 14.50 8.53 -9.29
C LYS A 91 15.42 9.74 -9.14
N LYS A 92 14.87 10.95 -8.98
CA LYS A 92 15.65 12.18 -8.76
C LYS A 92 16.27 12.26 -7.36
N THR A 93 15.67 11.58 -6.38
CA THR A 93 16.19 11.52 -5.00
C THR A 93 17.11 10.33 -4.76
N MET A 94 17.28 9.45 -5.75
CA MET A 94 18.10 8.25 -5.62
C MET A 94 19.56 8.65 -5.39
N PRO A 95 20.22 8.16 -4.32
CA PRO A 95 21.62 8.45 -4.09
C PRO A 95 22.49 7.94 -5.24
N GLU A 96 23.61 8.62 -5.47
CA GLU A 96 24.57 8.23 -6.50
C GLU A 96 25.08 6.80 -6.28
N GLY A 97 25.28 6.06 -7.37
CA GLY A 97 25.75 4.67 -7.34
C GLY A 97 24.68 3.61 -6.99
N TYR A 98 23.44 4.02 -6.67
CA TYR A 98 22.34 3.08 -6.43
C TYR A 98 21.45 2.89 -7.65
N THR A 99 20.76 1.76 -7.68
CA THR A 99 19.79 1.39 -8.72
C THR A 99 18.41 1.04 -8.14
N TRP A 100 17.42 0.87 -9.01
CA TRP A 100 16.13 0.30 -8.60
C TRP A 100 16.24 -1.14 -8.11
N GLN A 101 17.25 -1.90 -8.56
CA GLN A 101 17.50 -3.25 -8.07
C GLN A 101 17.93 -3.21 -6.61
N ASP A 102 18.79 -2.26 -6.22
CA ASP A 102 19.17 -2.05 -4.81
C ASP A 102 17.97 -1.69 -3.93
N TYR A 103 17.01 -0.94 -4.46
CA TYR A 103 15.74 -0.66 -3.78
C TYR A 103 14.87 -1.91 -3.60
N LEU A 104 14.78 -2.76 -4.62
CA LEU A 104 14.02 -4.03 -4.56
C LEU A 104 14.68 -5.06 -3.63
N GLU A 105 16.00 -5.04 -3.53
CA GLU A 105 16.80 -5.85 -2.59
C GLU A 105 16.75 -5.31 -1.16
N GLY A 106 16.20 -4.11 -0.95
CA GLY A 106 16.04 -3.50 0.37
C GLY A 106 17.26 -2.70 0.85
N LYS A 107 18.25 -2.43 -0.01
CA LYS A 107 19.38 -1.54 0.30
C LYS A 107 18.98 -0.07 0.30
N LEU A 108 17.95 0.29 -0.48
CA LEU A 108 17.27 1.59 -0.39
C LEU A 108 15.87 1.45 0.22
N HIS A 109 15.52 2.41 1.07
CA HIS A 109 14.20 2.55 1.66
C HIS A 109 13.48 3.78 1.11
N LEU A 110 12.16 3.66 0.96
CA LEU A 110 11.28 4.82 0.80
C LEU A 110 11.17 5.51 2.15
N ASP A 111 11.63 6.76 2.23
CA ASP A 111 11.69 7.56 3.45
C ASP A 111 10.85 8.83 3.34
N HIS A 112 10.44 9.36 4.50
CA HIS A 112 9.86 10.68 4.63
C HIS A 112 10.92 11.63 5.21
N LYS A 113 11.31 12.67 4.47
CA LYS A 113 12.30 13.69 4.90
C LYS A 113 11.97 14.23 6.28
N ILE A 114 10.72 14.67 6.46
CA ILE A 114 10.10 14.94 7.75
C ILE A 114 9.36 13.66 8.17
N PRO A 115 9.68 13.04 9.31
CA PRO A 115 9.08 11.79 9.75
C PRO A 115 7.57 11.89 9.90
N ILE A 116 6.85 10.80 9.58
CA ILE A 116 5.38 10.72 9.73
C ILE A 116 4.93 11.12 11.15
N SER A 117 5.69 10.71 12.17
CA SER A 117 5.40 10.98 13.58
C SER A 117 5.44 12.47 13.95
N ALA A 118 6.05 13.31 13.11
CA ALA A 118 6.10 14.75 13.32
C ALA A 118 4.84 15.46 12.79
N PHE A 119 3.98 14.78 12.03
CA PHE A 119 2.75 15.34 11.48
C PHE A 119 1.54 14.96 12.33
N ASN A 120 0.53 15.83 12.36
CA ASN A 120 -0.69 15.60 13.11
C ASN A 120 -1.91 15.35 12.21
N PHE A 121 -2.22 14.08 11.92
CA PHE A 121 -3.41 13.74 11.13
C PHE A 121 -4.06 12.41 11.55
N THR A 122 -5.38 12.32 11.33
CA THR A 122 -6.13 11.06 11.43
C THR A 122 -6.86 10.70 10.15
N LYS A 123 -7.09 11.69 9.27
CA LYS A 123 -7.80 11.55 8.00
C LYS A 123 -6.95 12.07 6.84
N SER A 124 -7.26 11.61 5.62
CA SER A 124 -6.55 12.00 4.40
C SER A 124 -6.80 13.46 3.98
N GLU A 125 -7.88 14.04 4.45
CA GLU A 125 -8.32 15.39 4.11
C GLU A 125 -7.49 16.45 4.85
N HIS A 126 -6.88 16.09 5.99
CA HIS A 126 -6.08 16.99 6.82
C HIS A 126 -4.86 17.52 6.05
N THR A 127 -4.54 18.80 6.27
CA THR A 127 -3.39 19.46 5.65
C THR A 127 -2.07 18.74 5.95
N ASP A 128 -1.87 18.29 7.19
CA ASP A 128 -0.66 17.57 7.58
C ASP A 128 -0.53 16.19 6.93
N PHE A 129 -1.64 15.52 6.61
CA PHE A 129 -1.59 14.30 5.80
C PHE A 129 -1.04 14.62 4.41
N LYS A 130 -1.59 15.64 3.75
CA LYS A 130 -1.16 16.05 2.40
C LYS A 130 0.31 16.47 2.38
N ARG A 131 0.78 17.20 3.40
CA ARG A 131 2.19 17.59 3.56
C ARG A 131 3.10 16.37 3.79
N CYS A 132 2.69 15.47 4.68
CA CYS A 132 3.42 14.25 4.99
C CYS A 132 3.64 13.40 3.74
N TRP A 133 2.59 13.21 2.95
CA TRP A 133 2.60 12.34 1.77
C TRP A 133 2.90 13.07 0.46
N ALA A 134 3.24 14.35 0.48
CA ALA A 134 3.64 15.08 -0.71
C ALA A 134 4.96 14.53 -1.28
N LEU A 135 5.11 14.55 -2.62
CA LEU A 135 6.36 14.14 -3.28
C LEU A 135 7.56 14.89 -2.70
N SER A 136 7.45 16.18 -2.41
CA SER A 136 8.53 16.98 -1.82
C SER A 136 9.08 16.41 -0.50
N ASN A 137 8.24 15.70 0.27
CA ASN A 137 8.61 15.06 1.53
C ASN A 137 9.05 13.59 1.37
N LEU A 138 8.88 12.97 0.21
CA LEU A 138 9.31 11.59 -0.05
C LEU A 138 10.71 11.56 -0.67
N GLN A 139 11.50 10.55 -0.31
CA GLN A 139 12.83 10.31 -0.89
C GLN A 139 13.23 8.83 -0.84
N LEU A 140 14.27 8.46 -1.58
CA LEU A 140 15.00 7.22 -1.36
C LEU A 140 16.21 7.50 -0.47
N LEU A 141 16.45 6.63 0.51
CA LEU A 141 17.56 6.75 1.44
C LEU A 141 18.21 5.36 1.66
N PRO A 142 19.55 5.25 1.78
CA PRO A 142 20.18 3.99 2.14
C PRO A 142 19.60 3.43 3.43
N ALA A 143 19.34 2.13 3.47
CA ALA A 143 18.64 1.47 4.56
C ALA A 143 19.30 1.76 5.92
N ARG A 144 20.64 1.71 5.96
CA ARG A 144 21.43 2.03 7.16
C ARG A 144 21.21 3.48 7.63
N GLU A 145 21.27 4.44 6.71
CA GLU A 145 21.05 5.86 7.03
C GLU A 145 19.63 6.11 7.51
N ASN A 146 18.64 5.48 6.88
CA ASN A 146 17.25 5.58 7.29
C ASN A 146 17.03 5.07 8.73
N LEU A 147 17.67 3.96 9.10
CA LEU A 147 17.61 3.43 10.46
C LEU A 147 18.24 4.38 11.48
N VAL A 148 19.38 4.99 11.15
CA VAL A 148 20.07 5.98 12.02
C VAL A 148 19.28 7.28 12.15
N LYS A 149 18.63 7.72 11.06
CA LYS A 149 17.76 8.90 11.01
C LYS A 149 16.54 8.72 11.93
N SER A 150 15.91 7.55 11.91
CA SER A 150 14.73 7.26 12.73
C SER A 150 13.66 8.37 12.56
N ASN A 151 13.11 8.89 13.65
CA ASN A 151 12.13 9.99 13.68
C ASN A 151 12.75 11.36 14.02
N LYS A 152 14.05 11.54 13.80
CA LYS A 152 14.74 12.80 14.14
C LYS A 152 14.36 13.93 13.16
N LEU A 153 14.13 15.11 13.71
CA LEU A 153 13.98 16.35 12.96
C LEU A 153 15.33 17.06 12.86
N THR A 154 15.73 17.43 11.65
CA THR A 154 16.97 18.21 11.41
C THR A 154 16.74 19.72 11.46
N LYS A 155 15.47 20.16 11.42
CA LYS A 155 15.04 21.56 11.45
C LYS A 155 13.75 21.69 12.26
N PRO A 156 13.45 22.86 12.85
CA PRO A 156 12.15 23.12 13.45
C PRO A 156 11.02 22.84 12.46
N PHE A 157 9.96 22.19 12.94
CA PHE A 157 8.81 21.81 12.11
C PHE A 157 7.51 22.30 12.74
N GLN A 158 6.75 23.08 11.96
CA GLN A 158 5.45 23.62 12.39
C GLN A 158 4.31 22.72 11.91
N LEU A 159 3.49 22.28 12.87
CA LEU A 159 2.24 21.54 12.63
C LEU A 159 1.17 22.45 12.02
N ALA A 160 0.34 21.88 11.15
CA ALA A 160 -0.92 22.53 10.78
C ALA A 160 -1.99 22.23 11.83
N LEU A 161 -2.91 23.17 12.05
CA LEU A 161 -4.11 22.90 12.85
C LEU A 161 -4.91 21.76 12.20
N GLN A 162 -5.45 20.87 13.03
CA GLN A 162 -6.45 19.90 12.56
C GLN A 162 -7.72 20.67 12.24
N ILE A 163 -8.03 20.79 10.95
CA ILE A 163 -9.29 21.34 10.44
C ILE A 163 -9.99 20.22 9.68
#